data_AF-A0A183FW70-F1
#
_entry.id   AF-A0A183FW70-F1
#
_cell.length_a   1.000
_cell.length_b   1.000
_cell.length_c   1.000
_cell.angle_alpha   90.00
_cell.angle_beta   90.00
_cell.angle_gamma   90.00
#
_symmetry.space_group_name_H-M   'P 1'
#
loop_
_entity.id
_entity.type
_entity.pdbx_description
1 polymer ?
#
loop_
_entity_poly.entity_id
_entity_poly.type
_entity_poly.pdbx_seq_one_letter_code
_entity_poly.pdbx_strand_id
1 'polypeptide(L)'
;MKDHYCSISTVDNDARYLARLLTDRQRQWPQVQDDLETIYNELQQQMRVASVNLTQWTHLSDDKFLLSTPASEVLDTVRLLKGALSVREEIARLGTRYFVTNLLYRNATRGLPISQSELDGKAERVIHLMDEQTQKLNADIFQMEELSIAEDLRIGPCSSNSEHFNALFLKQQIEGKDRNEAGSWKLSMSLWQSTTPYA
;
A
#
# COMPACT_ATOMS: atom_id res chain seq x y z
N MET A 1 -1.10 -12.43 16.78
CA MET A 1 0.28 -12.45 16.23
C MET A 1 0.26 -13.20 14.91
N LYS A 2 0.27 -12.48 13.78
CA LYS A 2 0.46 -13.06 12.45
C LYS A 2 1.69 -12.38 11.89
N ASP A 3 2.67 -13.19 11.57
CA ASP A 3 4.02 -12.79 11.20
C ASP A 3 4.01 -11.89 9.95
N HIS A 4 4.80 -10.82 10.03
CA HIS A 4 5.23 -10.03 8.87
C HIS A 4 6.10 -10.91 7.98
N TYR A 5 5.46 -11.70 7.12
CA TYR A 5 6.17 -12.44 6.09
C TYR A 5 6.60 -11.45 4.99
N CYS A 6 7.86 -11.02 5.06
CA CYS A 6 8.63 -10.74 3.85
C CYS A 6 8.47 -11.99 2.97
N SER A 7 7.92 -11.85 1.76
CA SER A 7 7.58 -12.99 0.92
C SER A 7 8.82 -13.88 0.72
N ILE A 8 8.72 -15.20 0.92
CA ILE A 8 9.84 -16.12 0.67
C ILE A 8 10.38 -15.98 -0.76
N SER A 9 9.52 -15.62 -1.72
CA SER A 9 9.90 -15.35 -3.11
C SER A 9 10.79 -14.10 -3.27
N THR A 10 10.66 -13.11 -2.40
CA THR A 10 11.49 -11.89 -2.42
C THR A 10 12.84 -12.12 -1.76
N VAL A 11 12.89 -12.88 -0.65
CA VAL A 11 14.15 -13.28 -0.01
C VAL A 11 15.00 -14.17 -0.93
N ASP A 12 14.37 -15.11 -1.63
CA ASP A 12 15.07 -15.96 -2.61
C ASP A 12 15.58 -15.14 -3.82
N ASN A 13 14.85 -14.08 -4.20
CA ASN A 13 15.33 -13.12 -5.20
C ASN A 13 16.56 -12.34 -4.70
N ASP A 14 16.57 -11.87 -3.43
CA ASP A 14 17.73 -11.19 -2.83
C ASP A 14 18.95 -12.08 -2.73
N ALA A 15 18.79 -13.32 -2.25
CA ALA A 15 19.88 -14.27 -2.17
C ALA A 15 20.48 -14.55 -3.56
N ARG A 16 19.62 -14.73 -4.58
CA ARG A 16 20.06 -14.91 -5.97
C ARG A 16 20.73 -13.65 -6.55
N TYR A 17 20.29 -12.46 -6.16
CA TYR A 17 20.91 -11.20 -6.55
C TYR A 17 22.31 -11.04 -5.94
N LEU A 18 22.43 -11.24 -4.63
CA LEU A 18 23.71 -11.18 -3.92
C LEU A 18 24.67 -12.28 -4.40
N ALA A 19 24.18 -13.50 -4.63
CA ALA A 19 24.99 -14.58 -5.20
C ALA A 19 25.56 -14.19 -6.57
N ARG A 20 24.72 -13.59 -7.44
CA ARG A 20 25.16 -13.05 -8.75
C ARG A 20 26.19 -11.93 -8.62
N LEU A 21 26.15 -11.12 -7.57
CA LEU A 21 27.17 -10.10 -7.31
C LEU A 21 28.51 -10.72 -6.89
N LEU A 22 28.49 -11.84 -6.15
CA LEU A 22 29.69 -12.51 -5.66
C LEU A 22 30.39 -13.38 -6.72
N THR A 23 29.61 -14.08 -7.55
CA THR A 23 30.16 -15.03 -8.55
C THR A 23 30.72 -14.33 -9.78
N ASP A 24 30.17 -13.17 -10.15
CA ASP A 24 30.46 -12.54 -11.42
C ASP A 24 31.50 -11.41 -11.27
N ARG A 25 32.73 -11.80 -10.90
CA ARG A 25 33.83 -10.85 -10.60
C ARG A 25 34.35 -10.08 -11.82
N GLN A 26 34.01 -10.50 -13.04
CA GLN A 26 34.41 -9.86 -14.31
C GLN A 26 33.24 -9.19 -15.03
N ARG A 27 32.26 -8.64 -14.28
CA ARG A 27 31.15 -7.90 -14.90
C ARG A 27 31.66 -6.82 -15.84
N GLN A 28 31.09 -6.80 -17.04
CA GLN A 28 31.35 -5.72 -18.00
C GLN A 28 30.61 -4.47 -17.53
N TRP A 29 31.27 -3.31 -17.63
CA TRP A 29 30.69 -2.02 -17.24
C TRP A 29 29.25 -1.79 -17.73
N PRO A 30 28.89 -2.07 -19.00
CA PRO A 30 27.52 -1.90 -19.46
C PRO A 30 26.48 -2.66 -18.62
N GLN A 31 26.77 -3.88 -18.20
CA GLN A 31 25.83 -4.68 -17.41
C GLN A 31 25.58 -4.10 -16.01
N VAL A 32 26.61 -3.51 -15.38
CA VAL A 32 26.44 -2.90 -14.06
C VAL A 32 25.66 -1.59 -14.17
N GLN A 33 25.86 -0.85 -15.25
CA GLN A 33 25.07 0.34 -15.53
C GLN A 33 23.60 -0.01 -15.79
N ASP A 34 23.34 -1.07 -16.55
CA ASP A 34 21.99 -1.59 -16.80
C ASP A 34 21.32 -2.06 -15.51
N ASP A 35 22.05 -2.76 -14.63
CA ASP A 35 21.55 -3.17 -13.30
C ASP A 35 21.18 -1.95 -12.44
N LEU A 36 22.05 -0.94 -12.36
CA LEU A 36 21.78 0.28 -11.60
C LEU A 36 20.57 1.03 -12.13
N GLU A 37 20.43 1.13 -13.46
CA GLU A 37 19.30 1.78 -14.11
C GLU A 37 18.00 1.00 -13.87
N THR A 38 18.05 -0.33 -13.93
CA THR A 38 16.90 -1.20 -13.63
C THR A 38 16.42 -1.02 -12.20
N ILE A 39 17.35 -1.07 -11.23
CA ILE A 39 17.04 -0.88 -9.80
C ILE A 39 16.47 0.53 -9.57
N TYR A 40 17.04 1.55 -10.21
CA TYR A 40 16.57 2.92 -10.08
C TYR A 40 15.14 3.10 -10.62
N ASN A 41 14.85 2.52 -11.79
CA ASN A 41 13.50 2.56 -12.38
C ASN A 41 12.47 1.83 -11.51
N GLU A 42 12.85 0.68 -10.95
CA GLU A 42 12.00 -0.06 -10.02
C GLU A 42 11.76 0.73 -8.73
N LEU A 43 12.78 1.41 -8.20
CA LEU A 43 12.67 2.30 -7.06
C LEU A 43 11.71 3.46 -7.34
N GLN A 44 11.83 4.13 -8.49
CA GLN A 44 10.90 5.18 -8.89
C GLN A 44 9.46 4.69 -9.00
N GLN A 45 9.27 3.46 -9.49
CA GLN A 45 7.95 2.87 -9.55
C GLN A 45 7.37 2.67 -8.14
N GLN A 46 8.16 2.20 -7.18
CA GLN A 46 7.70 2.08 -5.79
C GLN A 46 7.38 3.43 -5.15
N MET A 47 8.12 4.49 -5.49
CA MET A 47 7.80 5.85 -5.05
C MET A 47 6.45 6.33 -5.60
N ARG A 48 6.08 5.97 -6.84
CA ARG A 48 4.75 6.26 -7.38
C ARG A 48 3.66 5.50 -6.64
N VAL A 49 3.89 4.23 -6.30
CA VAL A 49 2.96 3.43 -5.50
C VAL A 49 2.81 4.05 -4.10
N ALA A 50 3.90 4.49 -3.47
CA ALA A 50 3.87 5.20 -2.20
C ALA A 50 3.00 6.46 -2.28
N SER A 51 3.16 7.27 -3.34
CA SER A 51 2.35 8.47 -3.56
C SER A 51 0.87 8.16 -3.73
N VAL A 52 0.52 7.06 -4.43
CA VAL A 52 -0.88 6.63 -4.59
C VAL A 52 -1.47 6.20 -3.25
N ASN A 53 -0.73 5.42 -2.45
CA ASN A 53 -1.17 5.03 -1.12
C ASN A 53 -1.40 6.24 -0.21
N LEU A 54 -0.51 7.25 -0.28
CA LEU A 54 -0.68 8.52 0.44
C LEU A 54 -1.96 9.23 -0.01
N THR A 55 -2.19 9.39 -1.31
CA THR A 55 -3.42 10.03 -1.81
C THR A 55 -4.67 9.28 -1.36
N GLN A 56 -4.67 7.95 -1.40
CA GLN A 56 -5.78 7.13 -0.90
C GLN A 56 -5.99 7.31 0.61
N TRP A 57 -4.91 7.39 1.39
CA TRP A 57 -4.97 7.69 2.81
C TRP A 57 -5.58 9.07 3.07
N THR A 58 -5.10 10.11 2.37
CA THR A 58 -5.65 11.47 2.49
C THR A 58 -7.14 11.51 2.14
N HIS A 59 -7.57 10.78 1.10
CA HIS A 59 -9.00 10.68 0.79
C HIS A 59 -9.79 10.04 1.94
N LEU A 60 -9.31 8.94 2.52
CA LEU A 60 -9.99 8.31 3.65
C LEU A 60 -9.99 9.18 4.92
N SER A 61 -8.94 9.99 5.14
CA SER A 61 -8.85 10.88 6.31
C SER A 61 -9.68 12.15 6.15
N ASP A 62 -9.74 12.72 4.94
CA ASP A 62 -10.35 14.02 4.64
C ASP A 62 -11.83 13.90 4.26
N ASP A 63 -12.20 12.88 3.48
CA ASP A 63 -13.59 12.55 3.18
C ASP A 63 -14.20 11.87 4.39
N LYS A 64 -14.42 12.69 5.42
CA LYS A 64 -14.81 12.24 6.72
C LYS A 64 -16.13 11.48 6.64
N PHE A 65 -16.08 10.15 6.60
CA PHE A 65 -17.04 9.26 7.27
C PHE A 65 -18.53 9.47 6.92
N LEU A 66 -18.88 10.01 5.75
CA LEU A 66 -20.28 10.38 5.47
C LEU A 66 -21.14 9.19 5.01
N LEU A 67 -20.53 8.10 4.52
CA LEU A 67 -21.26 6.96 3.92
C LEU A 67 -20.71 5.57 4.28
N SER A 68 -19.56 5.47 4.93
CA SER A 68 -18.90 4.19 5.22
C SER A 68 -19.29 3.69 6.61
N THR A 69 -19.42 2.37 6.78
CA THR A 69 -19.60 1.78 8.12
C THR A 69 -18.26 1.68 8.85
N PRO A 70 -18.19 1.79 10.19
CA PRO A 70 -16.95 1.67 10.96
C PRO A 70 -16.11 0.43 10.62
N ALA A 71 -16.76 -0.71 10.39
CA ALA A 71 -16.06 -1.95 10.02
C ALA A 71 -15.40 -1.89 8.62
N SER A 72 -16.00 -1.17 7.67
CA SER A 72 -15.41 -0.97 6.33
C SER A 72 -14.19 -0.07 6.40
N GLU A 73 -14.24 0.96 7.25
CA GLU A 73 -13.16 1.91 7.44
C GLU A 73 -11.93 1.23 8.03
N VAL A 74 -12.10 0.44 9.09
CA VAL A 74 -11.01 -0.37 9.67
C VAL A 74 -10.40 -1.29 8.63
N LEU A 75 -11.23 -1.96 7.81
CA LEU A 75 -10.72 -2.86 6.77
C LEU A 75 -9.91 -2.11 5.71
N ASP A 76 -10.36 -0.93 5.28
CA ASP A 76 -9.66 -0.13 4.27
C ASP A 76 -8.38 0.48 4.84
N THR A 77 -8.39 0.97 6.08
CA THR A 77 -7.18 1.40 6.80
C THR A 77 -6.17 0.25 6.94
N VAL A 78 -6.61 -0.94 7.35
CA VAL A 78 -5.73 -2.12 7.47
C VAL A 78 -5.14 -2.53 6.11
N ARG A 79 -5.91 -2.40 5.02
CA ARG A 79 -5.40 -2.67 3.66
C ARG A 79 -4.35 -1.65 3.25
N LEU A 80 -4.61 -0.37 3.43
CA LEU A 80 -3.65 0.70 3.12
C LEU A 80 -2.39 0.58 3.97
N LEU A 81 -2.53 0.29 5.27
CA LEU A 81 -1.40 0.07 6.16
C LEU A 81 -0.50 -1.06 5.66
N LYS A 82 -1.08 -2.21 5.28
CA LYS A 82 -0.30 -3.32 4.69
C LYS A 82 0.41 -2.89 3.40
N GLY A 83 -0.27 -2.14 2.54
CA GLY A 83 0.31 -1.58 1.31
C GLY A 83 1.49 -0.66 1.61
N ALA A 84 1.32 0.29 2.52
CA ALA A 84 2.36 1.24 2.92
C ALA A 84 3.58 0.55 3.55
N LEU A 85 3.36 -0.43 4.43
CA LEU A 85 4.42 -1.25 5.02
C LEU A 85 5.21 -2.01 3.94
N SER A 86 4.50 -2.65 3.00
CA SER A 86 5.12 -3.39 1.90
C SER A 86 5.97 -2.47 1.00
N VAL A 87 5.45 -1.29 0.66
CA VAL A 87 6.16 -0.33 -0.20
C VAL A 87 7.39 0.24 0.51
N ARG A 88 7.29 0.54 1.81
CA ARG A 88 8.43 1.01 2.61
C ARG A 88 9.56 -0.02 2.62
N GLU A 89 9.22 -1.29 2.83
CA GLU A 89 10.20 -2.38 2.84
C GLU A 89 10.86 -2.55 1.46
N GLU A 90 10.07 -2.44 0.39
CA GLU A 90 10.56 -2.51 -0.99
C GLU A 90 11.50 -1.36 -1.35
N ILE A 91 11.18 -0.13 -0.96
CA ILE A 91 12.04 1.06 -1.14
C ILE A 91 13.38 0.85 -0.42
N ALA A 92 13.36 0.40 0.83
CA ALA A 92 14.57 0.13 1.60
C ALA A 92 15.45 -0.95 0.94
N ARG A 93 14.82 -2.01 0.42
CA ARG A 93 15.49 -3.10 -0.28
C ARG A 93 16.14 -2.64 -1.59
N LEU A 94 15.38 -2.02 -2.48
CA LEU A 94 15.88 -1.53 -3.77
C LEU A 94 16.98 -0.50 -3.58
N GLY A 95 16.81 0.39 -2.61
CA GLY A 95 17.84 1.34 -2.21
C GLY A 95 19.14 0.71 -1.74
N THR A 96 19.04 -0.31 -0.90
CA THR A 96 20.21 -1.08 -0.45
C THR A 96 20.89 -1.79 -1.63
N ARG A 97 20.11 -2.40 -2.54
CA ARG A 97 20.64 -3.03 -3.75
C ARG A 97 21.37 -2.03 -4.65
N TYR A 98 20.80 -0.84 -4.83
CA TYR A 98 21.42 0.24 -5.60
C TYR A 98 22.75 0.66 -4.98
N PHE A 99 22.76 0.91 -3.67
CA PHE A 99 23.96 1.35 -2.95
C PHE A 99 25.08 0.29 -2.98
N VAL A 100 24.76 -0.97 -2.69
CA VAL A 100 25.73 -2.07 -2.72
C VAL A 100 26.33 -2.24 -4.12
N THR A 101 25.51 -2.20 -5.17
CA THR A 101 26.01 -2.31 -6.55
C THR A 101 26.85 -1.12 -6.96
N ASN A 102 26.44 0.10 -6.58
CA ASN A 102 27.22 1.30 -6.83
C ASN A 102 28.60 1.23 -6.12
N LEU A 103 28.64 0.77 -4.86
CA LEU A 103 29.87 0.64 -4.09
C LEU A 103 30.81 -0.45 -4.62
N LEU A 104 30.27 -1.62 -4.96
CA LEU A 104 31.03 -2.69 -5.61
C LEU A 104 31.63 -2.21 -6.93
N TYR A 105 30.83 -1.50 -7.72
CA TYR A 105 31.25 -0.96 -8.99
C TYR A 105 32.34 0.11 -8.85
N ARG A 106 32.16 1.04 -7.92
CA ARG A 106 33.13 2.08 -7.58
C ARG A 106 34.48 1.48 -7.21
N ASN A 107 34.48 0.37 -6.46
CA ASN A 107 35.68 -0.35 -6.08
C ASN A 107 36.33 -1.08 -7.25
N ALA A 108 35.54 -1.69 -8.14
CA ALA A 108 36.05 -2.41 -9.32
C ALA A 108 36.68 -1.48 -10.37
N THR A 109 36.24 -0.21 -10.43
CA THR A 109 36.70 0.77 -11.44
C THR A 109 37.61 1.85 -10.89
N ARG A 110 38.18 1.63 -9.69
CA ARG A 110 39.22 2.51 -9.14
C ARG A 110 40.38 2.64 -10.12
N GLY A 111 40.71 3.89 -10.48
CA GLY A 111 41.81 4.21 -11.38
C GLY A 111 41.45 4.28 -12.87
N LEU A 112 40.20 4.00 -13.25
CA LEU A 112 39.70 4.27 -14.60
C LEU A 112 39.17 5.71 -14.70
N PRO A 113 39.20 6.35 -15.88
CA PRO A 113 38.66 7.70 -16.12
C PRO A 113 37.13 7.69 -16.22
N ILE A 114 36.47 6.91 -15.36
CA ILE A 114 35.02 6.94 -15.19
C ILE A 114 34.72 8.04 -14.18
N SER A 115 33.67 8.84 -14.43
CA SER A 115 33.24 9.93 -13.54
C SER A 115 32.73 9.37 -12.20
N GLN A 116 33.66 9.02 -11.31
CA GLN A 116 33.36 8.63 -9.92
C GLN A 116 32.42 9.64 -9.25
N SER A 117 32.59 10.92 -9.57
CA SER A 117 31.70 12.00 -9.13
C SER A 117 30.26 11.88 -9.62
N GLU A 118 30.02 11.33 -10.81
CA GLU A 118 28.67 11.12 -11.34
C GLU A 118 27.98 9.94 -10.63
N LEU A 119 28.73 8.88 -10.34
CA LEU A 119 28.25 7.72 -9.59
C LEU A 119 27.92 8.08 -8.15
N ASP A 120 28.80 8.84 -7.50
CA ASP A 120 28.58 9.35 -6.15
C ASP A 120 27.37 10.29 -6.13
N GLY A 121 27.28 11.24 -7.07
CA GLY A 121 26.14 12.15 -7.17
C GLY A 121 24.80 11.45 -7.47
N LYS A 122 24.80 10.35 -8.25
CA LYS A 122 23.59 9.54 -8.47
C LYS A 122 23.19 8.79 -7.20
N ALA A 123 24.14 8.20 -6.49
CA ALA A 123 23.89 7.51 -5.22
C ALA A 123 23.35 8.47 -4.14
N GLU A 124 23.91 9.67 -4.01
CA GLU A 124 23.43 10.70 -3.09
C GLU A 124 21.97 11.08 -3.38
N ARG A 125 21.62 11.29 -4.66
CA ARG A 125 20.23 11.58 -5.05
C ARG A 125 19.28 10.45 -4.68
N VAL A 126 19.68 9.20 -4.91
CA VAL A 126 18.88 8.02 -4.53
C VAL A 126 18.67 7.97 -3.02
N ILE A 127 19.71 8.18 -2.22
CA ILE A 127 19.62 8.21 -0.76
C ILE A 127 18.67 9.32 -0.28
N HIS A 128 18.81 10.52 -0.83
CA HIS A 128 17.93 11.64 -0.47
C HIS A 128 16.46 11.35 -0.81
N LEU A 129 16.20 10.80 -2.01
CA LEU A 129 14.85 10.43 -2.42
C LEU A 129 14.26 9.33 -1.53
N MET A 130 15.07 8.34 -1.15
CA MET A 130 14.62 7.29 -0.23
C MET A 130 14.27 7.85 1.15
N ASP A 131 15.12 8.73 1.70
CA ASP A 131 14.90 9.32 3.01
C ASP A 131 13.61 10.15 3.03
N GLU A 132 13.44 11.04 2.04
CA GLU A 132 12.24 11.86 1.92
C GLU A 132 10.96 11.02 1.84
N GLN A 133 10.95 9.97 1.00
CA GLN A 133 9.77 9.12 0.82
C GLN A 133 9.51 8.23 2.03
N THR A 134 10.57 7.73 2.69
CA THR A 134 10.46 6.91 3.89
C THR A 134 9.92 7.72 5.06
N GLN A 135 10.32 8.99 5.20
CA GLN A 135 9.78 9.89 6.22
C GLN A 135 8.29 10.13 6.04
N LYS A 136 7.83 10.40 4.80
CA LYS A 136 6.40 10.57 4.49
C LYS A 136 5.61 9.29 4.82
N LEU A 137 6.05 8.15 4.29
CA LEU A 137 5.42 6.86 4.55
C LEU A 137 5.35 6.52 6.04
N ASN A 138 6.41 6.80 6.81
CA ASN A 138 6.42 6.52 8.25
C ASN A 138 5.42 7.38 9.02
N ALA A 139 5.25 8.65 8.64
CA ALA A 139 4.26 9.53 9.25
C ALA A 139 2.84 9.00 9.02
N ASP A 140 2.55 8.55 7.80
CA ASP A 140 1.22 8.01 7.44
C ASP A 140 0.97 6.65 8.11
N ILE A 141 1.97 5.75 8.09
CA ILE A 141 1.90 4.46 8.78
C ILE A 141 1.57 4.65 10.25
N PHE A 142 2.23 5.60 10.92
CA PHE A 142 1.97 5.88 12.33
C PHE A 142 0.51 6.30 12.58
N GLN A 143 -0.06 7.17 11.73
CA GLN A 143 -1.46 7.57 11.85
C GLN A 143 -2.43 6.42 11.57
N MET A 144 -2.14 5.60 10.56
CA MET A 144 -2.93 4.41 10.24
C MET A 144 -2.91 3.38 11.39
N GLU A 145 -1.75 3.16 12.00
CA GLU A 145 -1.58 2.29 13.16
C GLU A 145 -2.39 2.79 14.35
N GLU A 146 -2.33 4.09 14.65
CA GLU A 146 -3.10 4.71 15.74
C GLU A 146 -4.61 4.50 15.57
N LEU A 147 -5.16 4.76 14.37
CA LEU A 147 -6.58 4.52 14.09
C LEU A 147 -6.96 3.04 14.15
N SER A 148 -6.10 2.14 13.67
CA SER A 148 -6.36 0.70 13.73
C SER A 148 -6.43 0.17 15.17
N ILE A 149 -5.57 0.67 16.06
CA ILE A 149 -5.53 0.28 17.47
C ILE A 149 -6.70 0.92 18.25
N ALA A 150 -7.01 2.19 17.99
CA ALA A 150 -8.10 2.90 18.65
C ALA A 150 -9.46 2.23 18.38
N GLU A 151 -9.67 1.71 17.17
CA GLU A 151 -10.92 1.06 16.81
C GLU A 151 -10.99 -0.41 17.30
N ASP A 152 -9.87 -1.14 17.33
CA ASP A 152 -9.77 -2.45 18.02
C ASP A 152 -10.12 -2.33 19.52
N LEU A 153 -9.72 -1.23 20.18
CA LEU A 153 -10.07 -0.94 21.58
C LEU A 153 -11.55 -0.55 21.77
N ARG A 154 -12.16 0.11 20.79
CA ARG A 154 -13.61 0.40 20.77
C ARG A 154 -14.47 -0.84 20.55
N ILE A 155 -13.96 -1.81 19.79
CA ILE A 155 -14.64 -3.08 19.50
C ILE A 155 -14.49 -4.08 20.66
N GLY A 156 -13.51 -3.89 21.55
CA GLY A 156 -13.34 -4.63 22.80
C GLY A 156 -12.84 -6.07 22.59
N PRO A 157 -12.13 -6.66 23.58
CA PRO A 157 -11.70 -8.04 23.49
C PRO A 157 -12.92 -8.95 23.67
N CYS A 158 -13.32 -9.59 22.57
CA CYS A 158 -14.49 -10.47 22.40
C CYS A 158 -15.81 -9.79 22.00
N SER A 159 -15.97 -9.53 20.71
CA SER A 159 -17.24 -9.81 20.01
C SER A 159 -17.02 -10.40 18.62
N SER A 160 -16.06 -11.31 18.49
CA SER A 160 -16.10 -12.34 17.45
C SER A 160 -17.20 -13.37 17.76
N ASN A 161 -18.45 -12.91 17.90
CA ASN A 161 -19.57 -13.81 17.66
C ASN A 161 -19.93 -13.61 16.19
N SER A 162 -19.90 -14.69 15.42
CA SER A 162 -20.52 -14.76 14.09
C SER A 162 -21.95 -14.19 14.10
N GLU A 163 -22.60 -14.13 15.25
CA GLU A 163 -23.88 -13.48 15.52
C GLU A 163 -23.87 -11.95 15.34
N HIS A 164 -22.78 -11.24 15.65
CA HIS A 164 -22.71 -9.78 15.45
C HIS A 164 -22.50 -9.44 13.96
N PHE A 165 -21.65 -10.20 13.27
CA PHE A 165 -21.52 -10.12 11.81
C PHE A 165 -22.82 -10.52 11.10
N ASN A 166 -23.47 -11.60 11.52
CA ASN A 166 -24.77 -12.00 10.98
C ASN A 166 -25.88 -10.99 11.32
N ALA A 167 -25.88 -10.38 12.50
CA ALA A 167 -26.85 -9.35 12.87
C ALA A 167 -26.67 -8.09 12.03
N LEU A 168 -25.44 -7.65 11.77
CA LEU A 168 -25.15 -6.53 10.86
C LEU A 168 -25.56 -6.85 9.42
N PHE A 169 -25.28 -8.07 8.95
CA PHE A 169 -25.66 -8.53 7.61
C PHE A 169 -27.18 -8.67 7.42
N LEU A 170 -27.87 -9.20 8.44
CA LEU A 170 -29.34 -9.31 8.48
C LEU A 170 -30.00 -7.94 8.56
N LYS A 171 -29.44 -7.00 9.33
CA LYS A 171 -29.95 -5.63 9.40
C LYS A 171 -29.82 -4.91 8.05
N GLN A 172 -28.73 -5.13 7.32
CA GLN A 172 -28.53 -4.60 5.97
C GLN A 172 -29.48 -5.23 4.93
N GLN A 173 -29.80 -6.53 5.06
CA GLN A 173 -30.82 -7.18 4.23
C GLN A 173 -32.24 -6.70 4.55
N ILE A 174 -32.57 -6.44 5.81
CA ILE A 174 -33.88 -5.91 6.22
C ILE A 174 -34.03 -4.46 5.73
N GLU A 175 -33.02 -3.60 5.90
CA GLU A 175 -33.04 -2.21 5.39
C GLU A 175 -32.97 -2.12 3.85
N GLY A 176 -32.48 -3.17 3.17
CA GLY A 176 -32.57 -3.33 1.72
C GLY A 176 -33.94 -3.85 1.26
N LYS A 177 -34.58 -4.70 2.06
CA LYS A 177 -35.91 -5.26 1.78
C LYS A 177 -37.03 -4.24 2.06
N ASP A 178 -36.91 -3.43 3.11
CA ASP A 178 -37.83 -2.33 3.40
C ASP A 178 -37.77 -1.22 2.33
N ARG A 179 -36.62 -1.00 1.69
CA ARG A 179 -36.52 -0.09 0.53
C ARG A 179 -37.20 -0.63 -0.72
N ASN A 180 -37.15 -1.93 -0.96
CA ASN A 180 -37.82 -2.56 -2.09
C ASN A 180 -39.34 -2.73 -1.86
N GLU A 181 -39.77 -2.95 -0.61
CA GLU A 181 -41.19 -2.98 -0.25
C GLU A 181 -41.78 -1.56 -0.20
N ALA A 182 -41.09 -0.55 0.35
CA ALA A 182 -41.54 0.85 0.29
C ALA A 182 -41.61 1.41 -1.15
N GLY A 183 -40.79 0.90 -2.07
CA GLY A 183 -40.91 1.17 -3.52
C GLY A 183 -42.11 0.46 -4.16
N SER A 184 -42.45 -0.74 -3.69
CA SER A 184 -43.61 -1.52 -4.17
C SER A 184 -44.95 -0.90 -3.72
N TRP A 185 -45.05 -0.44 -2.46
CA TRP A 185 -46.26 0.22 -1.94
C TRP A 185 -46.52 1.60 -2.57
N LYS A 186 -45.48 2.32 -3.01
CA LYS A 186 -45.60 3.59 -3.75
C LYS A 186 -46.09 3.41 -5.19
N LEU A 187 -45.77 2.30 -5.84
CA LEU A 187 -46.28 1.95 -7.18
C LEU A 187 -47.72 1.40 -7.12
N SER A 188 -48.13 0.74 -6.04
CA SER A 188 -49.51 0.29 -5.87
C SER A 188 -50.48 1.40 -5.40
N MET A 189 -50.02 2.40 -4.64
CA MET A 189 -50.87 3.55 -4.23
C MET A 189 -51.12 4.56 -5.36
N SER A 190 -50.22 4.68 -6.33
CA SER A 190 -50.40 5.56 -7.50
C SER A 190 -51.34 4.95 -8.55
N LEU A 191 -51.59 3.64 -8.52
CA LEU A 191 -52.58 2.99 -9.38
C LEU A 191 -54.03 3.10 -8.83
N TRP A 192 -54.22 3.28 -7.52
CA TRP A 192 -55.55 3.32 -6.89
C TRP A 192 -56.20 4.72 -6.82
N GLN A 193 -55.46 5.79 -7.15
CA GLN A 193 -56.00 7.16 -7.18
C GLN A 193 -56.51 7.61 -8.57
N SER A 194 -56.52 6.73 -9.57
CA SER A 194 -56.94 7.08 -10.94
C SER A 194 -58.33 6.55 -11.36
N THR A 195 -59.07 5.88 -10.47
CA THR A 195 -60.42 5.36 -10.79
C THR A 195 -61.42 5.61 -9.68
N THR A 196 -61.89 6.85 -9.57
CA THR A 196 -63.24 7.15 -9.07
C THR A 196 -64.05 7.73 -10.24
N PRO A 197 -65.06 7.02 -10.78
CA PRO A 197 -66.02 7.67 -11.65
C PRO A 197 -66.97 8.51 -10.80
N TYR A 198 -67.16 9.75 -11.25
CA TYR A 198 -68.33 10.57 -10.97
C TYR A 198 -69.62 9.76 -11.13
N ALA A 199 -70.45 9.76 -10.09
CA ALA A 199 -71.91 10.02 -10.13
C ALA A 199 -72.51 9.78 -8.74
#